data_AF-A0A519GS41-F1
#
_entry.id   AF-A0A519GS41-F1
#
_cell.length_a   1.000
_cell.length_b   1.000
_cell.length_c   1.000
_cell.angle_alpha   90.00
_cell.angle_beta   90.00
_cell.angle_gamma   90.00
#
_symmetry.space_group_name_H-M   'P 1'
#
loop_
_entity.id
_entity.type
_entity.pdbx_description
1 polymer ?
#
loop_
_entity_poly.entity_id
_entity_poly.type
_entity_poly.pdbx_seq_one_letter_code
_entity_poly.pdbx_strand_id
1 'polypeptide(L)' 'LTQLAPVFLKNKYMLGDNFSMLDVAIAPLLWRLDYYGIDLSKNAAPLLKYAERIFSRPAYIEALTPSEKVMRK' A
#
# COMPACT_ATOMS: atom_id res chain seq x y z
N LEU A 1 -7.67 9.25 -0.68
CA LEU A 1 -6.41 8.49 -0.92
C LEU A 1 -5.40 9.29 -1.74
N THR A 2 -5.78 9.84 -2.89
CA THR A 2 -4.89 10.64 -3.78
C THR A 2 -4.15 11.78 -3.07
N GLN A 3 -4.74 12.42 -2.06
CA GLN A 3 -4.11 13.47 -1.26
C GLN A 3 -2.88 13.00 -0.45
N LEU A 4 -2.73 11.70 -0.20
CA LEU A 4 -1.55 11.14 0.46
C LEU A 4 -0.37 10.96 -0.49
N ALA A 5 -0.60 10.97 -1.80
CA ALA A 5 0.45 10.71 -2.79
C ALA A 5 1.68 11.65 -2.67
N PRO A 6 1.54 12.97 -2.44
CA PRO A 6 2.69 13.85 -2.30
C PRO A 6 3.60 13.52 -1.11
N VAL A 7 3.08 12.89 -0.04
CA VAL A 7 3.87 12.49 1.13
C VAL A 7 4.95 11.49 0.71
N PHE A 8 4.62 10.55 -0.16
CA PHE A 8 5.51 9.48 -0.62
C PHE A 8 6.53 9.91 -1.68
N LEU A 9 6.53 11.19 -2.07
CA LEU A 9 7.60 11.76 -2.88
C LEU A 9 8.86 12.04 -2.04
N LYS A 10 8.67 12.36 -0.75
CA LYS A 10 9.76 12.69 0.18
C LYS A 10 10.00 11.59 1.20
N ASN A 11 8.94 10.89 1.62
CA ASN A 11 9.01 9.88 2.67
C ASN A 11 8.92 8.48 2.08
N LYS A 12 9.77 7.57 2.56
CA LYS A 12 9.75 6.15 2.17
C LYS A 12 8.52 5.41 2.72
N TYR A 13 8.07 5.78 3.91
CA TYR A 13 6.92 5.27 4.65
C TYR A 13 6.09 6.43 5.20
N MET A 14 4.95 6.16 5.84
CA MET A 14 4.01 7.20 6.25
C MET A 14 4.63 8.26 7.17
N LEU A 15 5.51 7.85 8.10
CA LEU A 15 6.16 8.73 9.09
C LEU A 15 7.65 9.03 8.78
N GLY A 16 8.07 8.93 7.51
CA GLY A 16 9.44 9.20 7.09
C GLY A 16 10.13 7.96 6.55
N ASP A 17 11.35 7.67 7.00
CA ASP A 17 12.17 6.59 6.42
C ASP A 17 12.02 5.22 7.10
N ASN A 18 11.35 5.20 8.26
CA ASN A 18 11.16 4.01 9.08
C ASN A 18 9.75 3.44 8.94
N PHE A 19 9.67 2.11 8.85
CA PHE A 19 8.39 1.39 8.82
C PHE A 19 7.72 1.47 10.19
N SER A 20 6.41 1.72 10.21
CA SER A 20 5.65 2.02 11.41
C SER A 20 4.27 1.35 11.41
N MET A 21 3.54 1.45 12.52
CA MET A 21 2.18 0.91 12.62
C MET A 21 1.20 1.55 11.63
N LEU A 22 1.43 2.80 11.21
CA LEU A 22 0.57 3.44 10.20
C LEU A 22 0.66 2.75 8.85
N ASP A 23 1.84 2.23 8.51
CA ASP A 23 2.06 1.48 7.27
C ASP A 23 1.33 0.13 7.31
N VAL A 24 1.38 -0.54 8.47
CA VAL A 24 0.63 -1.78 8.72
C VAL A 24 -0.87 -1.53 8.62
N ALA A 25 -1.37 -0.44 9.20
CA ALA A 25 -2.80 -0.13 9.24
C ALA A 25 -3.38 0.18 7.85
N ILE A 26 -2.63 0.87 6.98
CA ILE A 26 -3.15 1.25 5.66
C ILE A 26 -2.96 0.16 4.59
N ALA A 27 -1.96 -0.72 4.75
CA ALA A 27 -1.62 -1.71 3.72
C ALA A 27 -2.78 -2.65 3.31
N PRO A 28 -3.62 -3.19 4.22
CA PRO A 28 -4.75 -4.03 3.85
C PRO A 28 -5.78 -3.33 2.96
N LEU A 29 -5.99 -2.02 3.15
CA LEU A 29 -6.86 -1.21 2.29
C LEU A 29 -6.25 -1.07 0.90
N LEU A 30 -4.95 -0.75 0.82
CA LEU A 30 -4.24 -0.59 -0.45
C LEU A 30 -4.18 -1.90 -1.24
N TRP A 31 -4.07 -3.04 -0.56
CA TRP A 31 -4.05 -4.37 -1.19
C TRP A 31 -5.39 -4.71 -1.89
N ARG A 32 -6.49 -4.11 -1.42
CA ARG A 32 -7.87 -4.45 -1.83
C ARG A 32 -8.51 -3.42 -2.75
N LEU A 33 -7.76 -2.42 -3.23
CA LEU A 33 -8.34 -1.36 -4.06
C LEU A 33 -9.03 -1.92 -5.31
N ASP A 34 -8.36 -2.82 -6.03
CA ASP A 34 -8.91 -3.47 -7.22
C ASP A 34 -10.12 -4.36 -6.88
N TYR A 35 -10.03 -5.11 -5.76
CA TYR A 35 -11.13 -5.93 -5.26
C TYR A 35 -12.38 -5.10 -4.90
N TYR A 36 -12.19 -3.87 -4.42
CA TYR A 36 -13.27 -2.93 -4.13
C TYR A 36 -13.70 -2.08 -5.34
N GLY A 37 -13.10 -2.27 -6.52
CA GLY A 37 -13.39 -1.47 -7.70
C GLY A 37 -12.99 0.01 -7.55
N ILE A 38 -12.01 0.31 -6.69
CA ILE A 38 -11.50 1.66 -6.48
C ILE A 38 -10.29 1.88 -7.38
N ASP A 39 -10.52 2.55 -8.51
CA ASP A 39 -9.44 2.99 -9.39
C ASP A 39 -8.84 4.32 -8.90
N LEU A 40 -7.51 4.37 -8.80
CA LEU A 40 -6.79 5.56 -8.41
C LEU A 40 -6.23 6.27 -9.66
N SER A 41 -6.49 7.57 -9.77
CA SER A 41 -5.97 8.36 -10.89
C SER A 41 -4.44 8.31 -10.97
N LYS A 42 -3.89 8.62 -12.15
CA LYS A 42 -2.42 8.63 -12.40
C LYS A 42 -1.63 9.47 -11.39
N ASN A 43 -2.24 10.48 -10.79
CA ASN A 43 -1.62 11.34 -9.78
C ASN A 43 -1.33 10.58 -8.46
N ALA A 44 -1.91 9.39 -8.26
CA ALA A 44 -1.65 8.52 -7.13
C ALA A 44 -0.41 7.64 -7.29
N ALA A 45 0.35 7.76 -8.38
CA ALA A 45 1.51 6.90 -8.64
C ALA A 45 2.51 6.81 -7.46
N PRO A 46 2.83 7.89 -6.72
CA PRO A 46 3.68 7.78 -5.52
C PRO A 46 3.07 6.90 -4.41
N LEU A 47 1.75 7.00 -4.18
CA LEU A 47 1.02 6.15 -3.22
C LEU A 47 1.07 4.68 -3.65
N LEU A 48 0.89 4.39 -4.94
CA LEU A 48 0.98 3.03 -5.48
C LEU A 48 2.39 2.44 -5.32
N LYS A 49 3.44 3.24 -5.61
CA LYS A 49 4.83 2.83 -5.37
C LYS A 49 5.11 2.55 -3.88
N TYR A 50 4.54 3.34 -2.99
CA TYR A 50 4.59 3.09 -1.56
C TYR A 50 3.90 1.77 -1.18
N ALA A 51 2.72 1.50 -1.73
CA ALA A 51 1.99 0.27 -1.49
C ALA A 51 2.83 -0.95 -1.89
N GLU A 52 3.41 -0.96 -3.10
CA GLU A 52 4.28 -2.06 -3.56
C GLU A 52 5.48 -2.30 -2.64
N ARG A 53 6.05 -1.24 -2.08
CA ARG A 53 7.17 -1.35 -1.13
C ARG A 53 6.78 -2.10 0.14
N ILE A 54 5.53 -1.94 0.61
CA ILE A 54 5.02 -2.69 1.76
C ILE A 54 4.77 -4.13 1.35
N PHE A 55 4.13 -4.33 0.21
CA PHE A 55 3.75 -5.65 -0.31
C PHE A 55 4.95 -6.54 -0.62
N SER A 56 6.09 -5.96 -0.99
CA SER A 56 7.33 -6.70 -1.24
C SER A 56 8.03 -7.17 0.03
N ARG A 57 7.55 -6.83 1.24
CA ARG A 57 8.18 -7.26 2.50
C ARG A 57 7.81 -8.73 2.78
N PRO A 58 8.79 -9.60 3.11
CA PRO A 58 8.50 -11.02 3.39
C PRO A 58 7.41 -11.22 4.44
N ALA A 59 7.48 -10.46 5.55
CA ALA A 59 6.49 -10.52 6.61
C ALA A 59 5.06 -10.14 6.16
N TYR A 60 4.91 -9.29 5.14
CA TYR A 60 3.59 -8.97 4.60
C TYR A 60 3.04 -10.14 3.78
N ILE A 61 3.88 -10.73 2.92
CA ILE A 61 3.51 -11.89 2.07
C ILE A 61 3.15 -13.11 2.92
N GLU A 62 3.88 -13.33 4.02
CA GLU A 62 3.63 -14.41 4.99
C GLU A 62 2.35 -14.17 5.80
N ALA A 63 2.02 -12.92 6.13
CA ALA A 63 0.80 -12.57 6.87
C ALA A 63 -0.49 -12.71 6.04
N LEU A 64 -0.40 -12.68 4.71
CA LEU A 64 -1.56 -12.81 3.84
C LEU A 64 -2.12 -14.23 3.86
N THR A 65 -3.43 -14.33 4.15
CA THR A 65 -4.19 -15.57 3.98
C THR A 65 -4.33 -15.94 2.49
N PRO A 66 -4.58 -17.23 2.17
CA PRO A 66 -4.81 -17.64 0.78
C PRO A 66 -5.94 -16.84 0.08
N SER A 67 -7.01 -16.52 0.82
CA SER A 67 -8.13 -15.72 0.32
C SER A 67 -7.77 -14.27 0.03
N GLU A 68 -6.81 -13.69 0.75
CA GLU A 68 -6.34 -12.32 0.47
C GLU A 68 -5.40 -12.29 -0.74
N LYS A 69 -4.60 -13.33 -0.95
CA LYS A 69 -3.69 -13.41 -2.09
C LYS A 69 -4.43 -13.35 -3.44
N VAL A 70 -5.65 -13.89 -3.51
CA VAL A 70 -6.47 -13.84 -4.73
C VAL A 70 -7.18 -12.50 -4.96
N MET A 71 -7.19 -11.60 -3.97
CA MET A 71 -7.78 -10.25 -4.11
C MET A 71 -6.95 -9.33 -5.01
N ARG A 72 -5.71 -9.73 -5.29
CA ARG A 72 -4.76 -9.01 -6.14
C ARG A 72 -4.36 -9.93 -7.29
N LYS A 73 -4.68 -9.55 -8.53
CA LYS A 73 -4.37 -10.30 -9.75
C LYS A 73 -3.21 -9.67 -10.50
#